data_AF-A0A139LVN5-F1
#
_entry.id   AF-A0A139LVN5-F1
#
_cell.length_a   1.000
_cell.length_b   1.000
_cell.length_c   1.000
_cell.angle_alpha   90.00
_cell.angle_beta   90.00
_cell.angle_gamma   90.00
#
_symmetry.space_group_name_H-M   'P 1'
#
loop_
_entity.id
_entity.type
_entity.pdbx_description
1 polymer ?
#
loop_
_entity_poly.entity_id
_entity_poly.type
_entity_poly.pdbx_seq_one_letter_code
_entity_poly.pdbx_strand_id
1 'polypeptide(L)'
;MAKVKYTSIIPNDKPQWLLNVQAVVSDVLDDVELKGSERDFRNLKSFIDAKIQAERERGTLFRSAVTTEIRTDEEKTVVHIYRNHSLVQTYYIE
;
A
#
# COMPACT_ATOMS: atom_id res chain seq x y z
N MET A 1 12.26 -11.21 -11.71
CA MET A 1 10.92 -11.26 -11.07
C MET A 1 10.77 -9.99 -10.28
N ALA A 2 9.62 -9.34 -10.38
CA ALA A 2 9.42 -8.07 -9.70
C ALA A 2 9.02 -8.33 -8.23
N LYS A 3 9.48 -7.47 -7.32
CA LYS A 3 9.13 -7.48 -5.91
C LYS A 3 8.33 -6.24 -5.55
N VAL A 4 7.49 -6.36 -4.52
CA VAL A 4 6.83 -5.18 -3.95
C VAL A 4 7.82 -4.40 -3.10
N LYS A 5 8.01 -3.13 -3.43
CA LYS A 5 8.78 -2.16 -2.62
C LYS A 5 7.87 -1.03 -2.19
N TYR A 6 8.33 -0.24 -1.22
CA TYR A 6 7.61 0.96 -0.82
C TYR A 6 8.53 2.12 -0.42
N THR A 7 7.98 3.33 -0.50
CA THR A 7 8.54 4.54 0.11
C THR A 7 7.46 5.19 0.99
N SER A 8 7.87 5.89 2.04
CA SER A 8 6.96 6.61 2.92
C SER A 8 7.46 8.01 3.16
N ILE A 9 6.55 8.98 3.10
CA ILE A 9 6.85 10.41 3.33
C ILE A 9 6.99 10.71 4.83
N ILE A 10 6.48 9.82 5.69
CA ILE A 10 6.54 9.91 7.15
C ILE A 10 7.38 8.77 7.75
N PRO A 11 8.66 8.60 7.36
CA PRO A 11 9.42 7.41 7.68
C PRO A 11 9.59 7.16 9.19
N ASN A 12 9.70 8.22 9.99
CA ASN A 12 9.97 8.18 11.43
C ASN A 12 8.71 8.30 12.31
N ASP A 13 7.55 8.58 11.72
CA ASP A 13 6.29 8.83 12.45
C ASP A 13 5.14 8.02 11.83
N LYS A 14 5.42 6.77 11.49
CA LYS A 14 4.40 5.89 10.90
C LYS A 14 3.40 5.49 11.97
N PRO A 15 2.09 5.71 11.75
CA PRO A 15 1.07 5.20 12.64
C PRO A 15 1.05 3.66 12.59
N GLN A 16 0.67 3.01 13.70
CA GLN A 16 0.70 1.55 13.82
C GLN A 16 -0.05 0.81 12.70
N TRP A 17 -1.21 1.33 12.27
CA TRP A 17 -1.98 0.71 11.18
C TRP A 17 -1.17 0.65 9.87
N LEU A 18 -0.31 1.64 9.59
CA LEU A 18 0.50 1.68 8.38
C LEU A 18 1.66 0.67 8.47
N LEU A 19 2.25 0.52 9.66
CA LEU A 19 3.25 -0.53 9.93
C LEU A 19 2.64 -1.94 9.76
N ASN A 20 1.41 -2.14 10.23
CA ASN A 20 0.71 -3.41 10.06
C ASN A 20 0.40 -3.72 8.59
N VAL A 21 0.03 -2.72 7.80
CA VAL A 21 -0.14 -2.86 6.34
C VAL A 21 1.20 -3.24 5.69
N GLN A 22 2.28 -2.54 6.01
CA GLN A 22 3.62 -2.83 5.46
C GLN A 22 4.09 -4.25 5.77
N ALA A 23 3.97 -4.68 7.02
CA ALA A 23 4.39 -6.00 7.45
C ALA A 23 3.64 -7.10 6.68
N VAL A 24 2.32 -6.97 6.57
CA VAL A 24 1.48 -7.97 5.89
C VAL A 24 1.70 -7.97 4.37
N VAL A 25 1.90 -6.79 3.75
CA VAL A 25 2.26 -6.72 2.32
C VAL A 25 3.62 -7.37 2.06
N SER A 26 4.60 -7.12 2.92
CA SER A 26 5.94 -7.72 2.80
C SER A 26 5.90 -9.24 2.97
N ASP A 27 5.16 -9.73 3.97
CA ASP A 27 5.07 -11.16 4.30
C ASP A 27 4.33 -11.95 3.21
N VAL A 28 3.16 -11.46 2.78
CA VAL A 28 2.31 -12.18 1.81
C VAL A 28 2.89 -12.16 0.39
N LEU A 29 3.64 -11.12 0.02
CA LEU A 29 4.11 -10.94 -1.36
C LEU A 29 5.58 -11.26 -1.57
N ASP A 30 6.33 -11.72 -0.56
CA ASP A 30 7.76 -12.06 -0.74
C ASP A 30 7.95 -13.24 -1.71
N ASP A 31 7.01 -14.19 -1.70
CA ASP A 31 7.03 -15.40 -2.54
C ASP A 31 6.11 -15.33 -3.77
N VAL A 32 5.46 -14.19 -4.02
CA VAL A 32 4.53 -14.06 -5.16
C VAL A 32 5.29 -13.67 -6.42
N GLU A 33 5.14 -14.46 -7.48
CA GLU A 33 5.67 -14.12 -8.80
C GLU A 33 4.89 -12.96 -9.45
N LEU A 34 5.42 -11.74 -9.31
CA LEU A 34 4.84 -10.55 -9.93
C LEU A 34 5.51 -10.23 -11.26
N LYS A 35 4.69 -9.78 -12.22
CA LYS A 35 5.12 -9.40 -13.58
C LYS A 35 5.12 -7.88 -13.78
N GLY A 36 4.70 -7.10 -12.78
CA GLY A 36 4.51 -5.65 -12.91
C GLY A 36 3.36 -5.30 -13.85
N SER A 37 2.42 -6.22 -14.05
CA SER A 37 1.27 -5.99 -14.93
C SER A 37 0.22 -5.11 -14.25
N GLU A 38 -0.65 -4.47 -15.04
CA GLU A 38 -1.79 -3.71 -14.51
C GLU A 38 -2.69 -4.57 -13.59
N ARG A 39 -2.79 -5.88 -13.86
CA ARG A 39 -3.47 -6.84 -12.99
C ARG A 39 -2.78 -6.96 -11.63
N ASP A 40 -1.45 -7.01 -11.60
CA ASP A 40 -0.69 -7.11 -10.35
C ASP A 40 -0.90 -5.86 -9.47
N PHE A 41 -0.90 -4.67 -10.08
CA PHE A 41 -1.20 -3.42 -9.38
C PHE A 41 -2.64 -3.35 -8.84
N ARG A 42 -3.63 -3.81 -9.62
CA ARG A 42 -5.03 -3.91 -9.15
C ARG A 42 -5.17 -4.88 -7.98
N ASN A 43 -4.49 -6.01 -8.03
CA ASN A 43 -4.49 -6.99 -6.95
C ASN A 43 -3.84 -6.44 -5.70
N LEU A 44 -2.67 -5.78 -5.85
CA LEU A 44 -1.96 -5.12 -4.75
C LEU A 44 -2.84 -4.04 -4.10
N LYS A 45 -3.48 -3.17 -4.89
CA LYS A 45 -4.40 -2.15 -4.36
C LYS A 45 -5.54 -2.79 -3.58
N SER A 46 -6.19 -3.81 -4.15
CA SER A 46 -7.32 -4.51 -3.51
C SER A 46 -6.91 -5.15 -2.19
N PHE A 47 -5.73 -5.73 -2.13
CA PHE A 47 -5.16 -6.31 -0.92
C PHE A 47 -4.89 -5.25 0.15
N ILE A 48 -4.27 -4.14 -0.23
CA ILE A 48 -4.02 -3.00 0.67
C ILE A 48 -5.35 -2.43 1.20
N ASP A 49 -6.36 -2.27 0.35
CA ASP A 49 -7.68 -1.77 0.74
C ASP A 49 -8.35 -2.69 1.78
N ALA A 50 -8.33 -4.01 1.53
CA ALA A 50 -8.85 -4.99 2.48
C ALA A 50 -8.11 -4.94 3.82
N LYS A 51 -6.79 -4.78 3.80
CA LYS A 51 -5.99 -4.68 5.03
C LYS A 51 -6.27 -3.38 5.79
N ILE A 52 -6.40 -2.24 5.10
CA ILE A 52 -6.80 -0.96 5.72
C ILE A 52 -8.18 -1.08 6.37
N GLN A 53 -9.13 -1.73 5.70
CA GLN A 53 -10.46 -1.97 6.25
C GLN A 53 -10.38 -2.84 7.53
N ALA A 54 -9.56 -3.89 7.52
CA ALA A 54 -9.35 -4.71 8.72
C ALA A 54 -8.73 -3.92 9.89
N GLU A 55 -7.83 -2.97 9.63
CA GLU A 55 -7.29 -2.07 10.67
C GLU A 55 -8.37 -1.13 11.23
N ARG A 56 -9.35 -0.71 10.42
CA ARG A 56 -10.52 0.06 10.92
C ARG A 56 -11.37 -0.77 11.86
N GLU A 57 -11.70 -1.99 11.46
CA GLU A 57 -12.53 -2.91 12.24
C GLU A 57 -11.87 -3.30 13.56
N ARG A 58 -10.54 -3.43 13.57
CA ARG A 58 -9.76 -3.68 14.79
C ARG A 58 -9.58 -2.45 15.69
N GLY A 59 -9.95 -1.26 15.21
CA GLY A 59 -9.80 0.00 15.95
C GLY A 59 -8.40 0.61 15.95
N THR A 60 -7.43 0.04 15.21
CA THR A 60 -6.07 0.60 15.06
C THR A 60 -6.03 1.80 14.11
N LEU A 61 -7.04 1.92 13.22
CA LEU A 61 -7.27 3.08 12.37
C LEU A 61 -8.60 3.76 12.72
N PHE A 62 -8.51 4.89 13.43
CA PHE A 62 -9.68 5.66 13.85
C PHE A 62 -9.64 7.10 13.32
N ARG A 63 -10.81 7.66 13.00
CA ARG A 63 -11.06 9.06 12.53
C ARG A 63 -10.37 9.52 11.24
N SER A 64 -9.32 8.86 10.78
CA SER A 64 -8.59 9.26 9.57
C SER A 64 -9.30 8.74 8.33
N ALA A 65 -9.49 9.61 7.35
CA ALA A 65 -9.84 9.21 5.99
C ALA A 65 -8.57 8.62 5.35
N VAL A 66 -8.65 7.37 4.91
CA VAL A 66 -7.54 6.68 4.23
C VAL A 66 -8.09 6.15 2.92
N THR A 67 -7.43 6.51 1.83
CA THR A 67 -7.80 6.13 0.47
C THR A 67 -6.57 5.62 -0.27
N THR A 68 -6.80 4.78 -1.28
CA THR A 68 -5.76 4.30 -2.16
C THR A 68 -6.07 4.59 -3.62
N GLU A 69 -5.04 4.79 -4.42
CA GLU A 69 -5.15 5.14 -5.84
C GLU A 69 -4.05 4.45 -6.62
N ILE A 70 -4.37 3.89 -7.79
CA ILE A 70 -3.34 3.49 -8.77
C ILE A 70 -3.05 4.72 -9.61
N ARG A 71 -1.77 5.10 -9.70
CA ARG A 71 -1.27 6.17 -10.56
C ARG A 71 -0.34 5.56 -11.59
N THR A 72 -0.55 5.94 -12.85
CA THR A 72 0.36 5.64 -13.96
C THR A 72 0.77 6.96 -14.56
N ASP A 73 2.06 7.26 -14.51
CA ASP A 73 2.63 8.45 -15.15
C ASP A 73 3.81 8.03 -16.01
N GLU A 74 3.84 8.51 -17.25
CA GLU A 74 4.69 8.28 -18.45
C GLU A 74 5.49 6.96 -18.56
N GLU A 75 6.04 6.38 -17.50
CA GLU A 75 6.74 5.08 -17.46
C GLU A 75 6.57 4.27 -16.15
N LYS A 76 5.85 4.78 -15.13
CA LYS A 76 5.76 4.14 -13.81
C LYS A 76 4.32 4.02 -13.32
N THR A 77 3.92 2.77 -13.01
CA THR A 77 2.68 2.49 -12.29
C THR A 77 2.98 2.28 -10.80
N VAL A 78 2.18 2.89 -9.93
CA VAL A 78 2.35 2.83 -8.47
C VAL A 78 1.00 2.75 -7.76
N VAL A 79 1.00 2.28 -6.51
CA VAL A 79 -0.16 2.40 -5.61
C VAL A 79 0.14 3.44 -4.54
N HIS A 80 -0.65 4.52 -4.50
CA HIS A 80 -0.59 5.54 -3.45
C HIS A 80 -1.55 5.22 -2.31
N ILE A 81 -1.11 5.49 -1.08
CA ILE A 81 -1.95 5.56 0.11
C ILE A 81 -1.95 7.01 0.59
N TYR A 82 -3.14 7.58 0.69
CA TYR A 82 -3.37 8.91 1.26
C TYR A 82 -4.01 8.78 2.63
N ARG A 83 -3.60 9.65 3.56
CA ARG A 83 -4.26 9.86 4.86
C ARG A 83 -4.70 11.32 4.92
N ASN A 84 -5.99 11.56 5.08
CA ASN A 84 -6.58 12.90 5.10
C ASN A 84 -6.10 13.76 3.91
N HIS A 85 -6.14 13.20 2.71
CA HIS A 85 -5.67 13.80 1.44
C HIS A 85 -4.16 14.02 1.30
N SER A 86 -3.36 13.69 2.32
CA SER A 86 -1.89 13.75 2.25
C SER A 86 -1.32 12.39 1.86
N LEU A 87 -0.43 12.35 0.86
CA LEU A 87 0.29 11.12 0.50
C LEU A 87 1.17 10.69 1.68
N VAL A 88 1.05 9.44 2.11
CA VAL A 88 1.85 8.90 3.23
C VAL A 88 2.72 7.73 2.82
N GLN A 89 2.33 7.00 1.77
CA GLN A 89 3.05 5.84 1.29
C GLN A 89 2.80 5.57 -0.19
N THR A 90 3.84 5.15 -0.90
CA THR A 90 3.80 4.69 -2.28
C THR A 90 4.35 3.28 -2.35
N TYR A 91 3.64 2.37 -3.02
CA TYR A 91 4.10 1.02 -3.35
C TYR A 91 4.45 0.90 -4.84
N TYR A 92 5.47 0.10 -5.12
CA TYR A 92 6.03 -0.18 -6.45
C TYR A 92 6.11 -1.70 -6.65
N ILE A 93 6.06 -2.15 -7.91
CA ILE A 93 6.37 -3.52 -8.31
C ILE A 93 7.58 -3.44 -9.23
N GLU A 94 8.76 -3.85 -8.75
CA GLU A 94 10.06 -3.70 -9.42
C GLU A 94 10.95 -4.94 -9.30
#